data_AF-Q822P0-F1
#
_entry.id   AF-Q822P0-F1
#
_cell.length_a   1.000
_cell.length_b   1.000
_cell.length_c   1.000
_cell.angle_alpha   90.00
_cell.angle_beta   90.00
_cell.angle_gamma   90.00
#
_symmetry.space_group_name_H-M   'P 1'
#
loop_
_entity.id
_entity.type
_entity.pdbx_description
1 polymer ?
#
loop_
_entity_poly.entity_id
_entity_poly.type
_entity_poly.pdbx_seq_one_letter_code
_entity_poly.pdbx_strand_id
1 'polypeptide(L)'
;MGCHSTFFFCVKSSLIDDCSCSSVSQRLYKQALVISGVFCAIVSFVLASVIFSGISGPVMILGLVISLVLCGALLISALYYSRHPYVIITPIVDSGTNGSISSSTEESSSLDESIEVSATSVSVLDSTIDDRESSDDDFVLAETPESYSETIAASMLDSSTVGEEFFDEESTSILNAAFNLSSSIVSDDSIKEEDSLEIDLDLSWLYDSQLVIDAEATVDATSYVGEMTSLPKGFLSIVAKNYPRIIYQICIQEFLTIQELRLLIDGLIESRKLENYPENLRMKLQSSRLSIMEFDCRDIELQPLDEILLKECPFYFLDKLIALGDRELPIAERISPAVYWTSRLGFVSQINTIVIPSVWILSRVTTREEYKMMLDHSKNNTWEQTRDLISHLQNCLKVYLDNEYQPSFSCTKSSVGWDLGTSSWLLYLCKHGVSWEQLQLFTKIDSRSVNFLYEIEQQSRGGHLARNIVSVFAYINEKKENFDPNIALFTWEEWIEDQSESSRRGERWRAHESTIKLLNAKRNELEALKETPFGCEELSGVPRYTYDSCTGAMEV
;
A
#
# COMPACT_ATOMS: atom_id res chain seq x y z
N MET A 1 35.93 42.15 -46.68
CA MET A 1 36.69 41.35 -45.69
C MET A 1 35.67 40.92 -44.64
N GLY A 2 35.15 39.70 -44.57
CA GLY A 2 35.68 38.38 -44.93
C GLY A 2 35.62 37.53 -43.66
N CYS A 3 34.94 36.38 -43.73
CA CYS A 3 34.72 35.35 -42.69
C CYS A 3 33.46 35.46 -41.82
N HIS A 4 32.33 34.96 -42.34
CA HIS A 4 31.33 34.26 -41.53
C HIS A 4 31.72 32.79 -41.47
N SER A 5 32.00 32.27 -40.27
CA SER A 5 32.15 30.83 -40.01
C SER A 5 30.90 30.37 -39.27
N THR A 6 30.03 29.66 -39.97
CA THR A 6 28.83 29.03 -39.42
C THR A 6 29.16 27.58 -39.09
N PHE A 7 29.43 27.28 -37.82
CA PHE A 7 29.57 25.91 -37.35
C PHE A 7 28.18 25.27 -37.23
N PHE A 8 27.79 24.48 -38.23
CA PHE A 8 26.70 23.51 -38.12
C PHE A 8 27.26 22.21 -37.54
N PHE A 9 26.89 21.86 -36.31
CA PHE A 9 27.04 20.49 -35.82
C PHE A 9 25.93 19.63 -36.46
N CYS A 10 26.27 18.95 -37.55
CA CYS A 10 25.45 17.89 -38.12
C CYS A 10 25.90 16.56 -37.48
N VAL A 11 25.19 16.11 -36.44
CA VAL A 11 25.34 14.73 -35.94
C VAL A 11 24.51 13.84 -36.86
N LYS A 12 25.18 13.24 -37.84
CA LYS A 12 24.60 12.23 -38.73
C LYS A 12 24.68 10.88 -38.02
N SER A 13 23.61 10.50 -37.32
CA SER A 13 23.43 9.12 -36.85
C SER A 13 22.78 8.32 -37.98
N SER A 14 23.58 7.49 -38.65
CA SER A 14 23.07 6.41 -39.49
C SER A 14 22.72 5.24 -38.57
N LEU A 15 21.43 4.99 -38.36
CA LEU A 15 20.98 3.75 -37.77
C LEU A 15 19.77 3.25 -38.53
N ILE A 16 19.93 1.99 -38.94
CA ILE A 16 19.14 1.13 -39.78
C ILE A 16 17.67 1.10 -39.33
N ASP A 17 16.77 1.26 -40.30
CA ASP A 17 15.36 0.90 -40.19
C ASP A 17 15.25 -0.57 -39.83
N ASP A 18 14.66 -0.87 -38.67
CA ASP A 18 13.75 -2.00 -38.50
C ASP A 18 13.04 -1.94 -37.12
N CYS A 19 11.79 -2.39 -37.10
CA CYS A 19 10.87 -2.58 -35.96
C CYS A 19 9.99 -1.39 -35.50
N SER A 20 8.73 -1.49 -35.91
CA SER A 20 7.58 -0.63 -35.66
C SER A 20 6.98 -0.76 -34.26
N CYS A 21 7.69 -0.33 -33.20
CA CYS A 21 7.11 -0.16 -31.86
C CYS A 21 7.87 0.88 -30.99
N SER A 22 7.84 2.18 -31.33
CA SER A 22 8.05 3.28 -30.35
C SER A 22 7.67 4.68 -30.85
N SER A 23 6.60 4.81 -31.66
CA SER A 23 6.24 6.08 -32.31
C SER A 23 5.95 7.25 -31.34
N VAL A 24 5.55 6.97 -30.09
CA VAL A 24 5.25 8.00 -29.08
C VAL A 24 6.51 8.53 -28.40
N SER A 25 7.45 7.66 -28.03
CA SER A 25 8.70 8.06 -27.37
C SER A 25 9.57 8.91 -28.30
N GLN A 26 9.63 8.54 -29.58
CA GLN A 26 10.38 9.31 -30.59
C GLN A 26 9.75 10.68 -30.86
N ARG A 27 8.41 10.78 -30.79
CA ARG A 27 7.69 12.07 -30.91
C ARG A 27 7.93 12.97 -29.70
N LEU A 28 7.89 12.44 -28.48
CA LEU A 28 8.17 13.20 -27.26
C LEU A 28 9.61 13.71 -27.21
N TYR A 29 10.58 12.87 -27.58
CA TYR A 29 11.99 13.29 -27.67
C TYR A 29 12.19 14.39 -28.72
N LYS A 30 11.54 14.29 -29.88
CA LYS A 30 11.60 15.31 -30.93
C LYS A 30 10.95 16.62 -30.49
N GLN A 31 9.84 16.57 -29.75
CA GLN A 31 9.20 17.76 -29.17
C GLN A 31 10.06 18.41 -28.08
N ALA A 32 10.69 17.62 -27.20
CA ALA A 32 11.60 18.13 -26.18
C ALA A 32 12.82 18.85 -26.81
N LEU A 33 13.39 18.30 -27.89
CA LEU A 33 14.47 18.95 -28.63
C LEU A 33 14.05 20.27 -29.27
N VAL A 34 12.84 20.35 -29.82
CA VAL A 34 12.31 21.59 -30.41
C VAL A 34 12.09 22.65 -29.33
N ILE A 35 11.50 22.28 -28.18
CA ILE A 35 11.28 23.19 -27.06
C ILE A 35 12.61 23.72 -26.51
N SER A 36 13.61 22.84 -26.35
CA SER A 36 14.96 23.23 -25.92
C SER A 36 15.62 24.20 -26.91
N GLY A 37 15.47 23.96 -28.22
CA GLY A 37 15.98 24.86 -29.26
C GLY A 37 15.33 26.25 -29.23
N VAL A 38 14.01 26.32 -29.05
CA VAL A 38 13.27 27.59 -28.93
C VAL A 38 13.71 28.36 -27.68
N PHE A 39 13.88 27.66 -26.55
CA PHE A 39 14.35 28.28 -25.31
C PHE A 39 15.76 28.85 -25.46
N CYS A 40 16.69 28.11 -26.07
CA CYS A 40 18.05 28.60 -26.36
C CYS A 40 18.06 29.81 -27.30
N ALA A 41 17.16 29.86 -28.30
CA ALA A 41 17.05 30.99 -29.21
C ALA A 41 16.56 32.26 -28.48
N ILE A 42 15.56 32.12 -27.59
CA ILE A 42 15.03 33.23 -26.79
C ILE A 42 16.12 33.78 -25.84
N VAL A 43 16.81 32.90 -25.12
CA VAL A 43 17.91 33.30 -24.22
C VAL A 43 19.03 34.00 -24.99
N SER A 44 19.40 33.50 -26.17
CA SER A 44 20.40 34.12 -27.03
C SER A 44 19.99 35.50 -27.53
N PHE A 45 18.71 35.68 -27.89
CA PHE A 45 18.16 36.96 -28.34
C PHE A 45 18.11 38.00 -27.21
N VAL A 46 17.73 37.59 -26.00
CA VAL A 46 17.73 38.45 -24.80
C VAL A 46 19.16 38.89 -24.46
N LEU A 47 20.12 37.96 -24.47
CA LEU A 47 21.53 38.28 -24.25
C LEU A 47 22.08 39.25 -25.31
N ALA A 48 21.77 39.02 -26.59
CA ALA A 48 22.19 39.90 -27.68
C ALA A 48 21.61 41.32 -27.55
N SER A 49 20.33 41.41 -27.16
CA SER A 49 19.65 42.69 -26.93
C SER A 49 20.24 43.45 -25.74
N VAL A 50 20.55 42.76 -24.64
CA VAL A 50 21.21 43.35 -23.46
C VAL A 50 22.62 43.87 -23.80
N ILE A 51 23.38 43.13 -24.61
CA ILE A 51 24.71 43.57 -25.10
C ILE A 51 24.57 44.83 -25.98
N PHE A 52 23.55 44.90 -26.84
CA PHE A 52 23.32 46.04 -27.73
C PHE A 52 22.79 47.29 -27.00
N SER A 53 22.06 47.12 -25.89
CA SER A 53 21.47 48.22 -25.13
C SER A 53 22.45 48.96 -24.21
N GLY A 54 23.72 48.55 -24.14
CA GLY A 54 24.77 49.30 -23.42
C GLY A 54 24.52 49.47 -21.92
N ILE A 55 23.75 48.56 -21.31
CA ILE A 55 23.41 48.60 -19.89
C ILE A 55 24.64 48.19 -19.07
N SER A 56 24.84 48.90 -17.93
CA SER A 56 26.07 48.91 -17.14
C SER A 56 26.59 47.50 -16.78
N GLY A 57 27.93 47.37 -16.76
CA GLY A 57 28.67 46.13 -16.48
C GLY A 57 28.14 45.21 -15.38
N PRO A 58 27.64 45.69 -14.22
CA PRO A 58 27.11 44.79 -13.18
C PRO A 58 25.85 44.02 -13.60
N VAL A 59 24.97 44.60 -14.43
CA VAL A 59 23.76 43.89 -14.90
C VAL A 59 24.13 42.80 -15.91
N MET A 60 25.13 43.03 -16.75
CA MET A 60 25.67 42.00 -17.64
C MET A 60 26.29 40.84 -16.87
N ILE A 61 27.06 41.12 -15.80
CA ILE A 61 27.66 40.06 -14.99
C ILE A 61 26.57 39.21 -14.33
N LEU A 62 25.53 39.84 -13.76
CA LEU A 62 24.42 39.11 -13.13
C LEU A 62 23.65 38.24 -14.13
N GLY A 63 23.34 38.77 -15.32
CA GLY A 63 22.66 38.01 -16.38
C GLY A 63 23.48 36.83 -16.90
N LEU A 64 24.81 36.98 -16.97
CA LEU A 64 25.72 35.92 -17.39
C LEU A 64 25.80 34.82 -16.33
N VAL A 65 25.86 35.16 -15.04
CA VAL A 65 25.84 34.19 -13.94
C VAL A 65 24.54 33.38 -13.94
N ILE A 66 23.38 34.03 -14.07
CA ILE A 66 22.08 33.34 -14.13
C ILE A 66 22.02 32.40 -15.34
N SER A 67 22.49 32.85 -16.51
CA SER A 67 22.53 32.03 -17.72
C SER A 67 23.43 30.81 -17.58
N LEU A 68 24.56 30.95 -16.89
CA LEU A 68 25.51 29.85 -16.64
C LEU A 68 24.95 28.81 -15.67
N VAL A 69 24.25 29.27 -14.62
CA VAL A 69 23.55 28.40 -13.66
C VAL A 69 22.44 27.62 -14.35
N LEU A 70 21.61 28.27 -15.16
CA LEU A 70 20.54 27.61 -15.92
C LEU A 70 21.10 26.60 -16.95
N CYS A 71 22.18 26.95 -17.64
CA CYS A 71 22.85 26.04 -18.57
C CYS A 71 23.43 24.81 -17.86
N GLY A 72 24.03 25.00 -16.69
CA GLY A 72 24.52 23.91 -15.82
C GLY A 72 23.39 22.98 -15.36
N ALA A 73 22.27 23.54 -14.90
CA ALA A 73 21.10 22.76 -14.48
C ALA A 73 20.49 21.94 -15.63
N LEU A 74 20.40 22.52 -16.83
CA LEU A 74 19.93 21.83 -18.03
C LEU A 74 20.90 20.74 -18.49
N LEU A 75 22.21 20.98 -18.41
CA LEU A 75 23.23 19.99 -18.77
C LEU A 75 23.26 18.82 -17.78
N ILE A 76 23.12 19.09 -16.48
CA ILE A 76 22.97 18.06 -15.44
C ILE A 76 21.71 17.24 -15.70
N SER A 77 20.58 17.89 -16.01
CA SER A 77 19.33 17.19 -16.34
C SER A 77 19.50 16.33 -17.59
N ALA A 78 20.13 16.84 -18.66
CA ALA A 78 20.40 16.08 -19.87
C ALA A 78 21.35 14.90 -19.63
N LEU A 79 22.38 15.06 -18.78
CA LEU A 79 23.28 13.98 -18.38
C LEU A 79 22.58 12.94 -17.50
N TYR A 80 21.70 13.38 -16.61
CA TYR A 80 20.89 12.51 -15.76
C TYR A 80 19.94 11.65 -16.61
N TYR A 81 19.26 12.26 -17.58
CA TYR A 81 18.37 11.54 -18.50
C TYR A 81 19.11 10.68 -19.54
N SER A 82 20.33 11.03 -19.95
CA SER A 82 21.13 10.20 -20.88
C SER A 82 21.85 9.03 -20.22
N ARG A 83 22.13 9.08 -18.91
CA ARG A 83 22.75 7.99 -18.15
C ARG A 83 21.78 6.88 -17.73
N HIS A 84 20.47 7.07 -17.92
CA HIS A 84 19.49 6.00 -17.80
C HIS A 84 18.99 5.60 -19.19
N PRO A 85 19.75 4.78 -19.96
CA PRO A 85 19.15 4.12 -21.10
C PRO A 85 18.10 3.15 -20.54
N TYR A 86 16.86 3.31 -20.99
CA TYR A 86 15.86 2.26 -20.87
C TYR A 86 16.50 0.97 -21.38
N VAL A 87 16.66 -0.03 -20.50
CA VAL A 87 17.03 -1.38 -20.87
C VAL A 87 15.84 -1.94 -21.65
N ILE A 88 15.90 -1.82 -22.97
CA ILE A 88 14.97 -2.51 -23.87
C ILE A 88 15.44 -3.97 -23.88
N ILE A 89 14.71 -4.82 -23.16
CA ILE A 89 14.84 -6.27 -23.26
C ILE A 89 14.24 -6.66 -24.62
N THR A 90 15.09 -6.99 -25.58
CA THR A 90 14.67 -7.66 -26.81
C THR A 90 14.28 -9.10 -26.50
N PRO A 91 13.13 -9.62 -26.96
CA PRO A 91 12.82 -11.02 -26.84
C PRO A 91 13.76 -11.83 -27.74
N ILE A 92 14.44 -12.81 -27.14
CA ILE A 92 15.17 -13.86 -27.86
C ILE A 92 14.11 -14.73 -28.53
N VAL A 93 14.03 -14.67 -29.86
CA VAL A 93 13.27 -15.62 -30.68
C VAL A 93 14.20 -16.80 -30.95
N ASP A 94 13.98 -17.91 -30.23
CA ASP A 94 14.58 -19.19 -30.57
C ASP A 94 13.88 -19.76 -31.80
N SER A 95 14.58 -19.74 -32.94
CA SER A 95 14.23 -20.49 -34.13
C SER A 95 14.60 -21.96 -33.93
N GLY A 96 13.64 -22.76 -33.47
CA GLY A 96 13.70 -24.22 -33.42
C GLY A 96 12.87 -24.86 -34.53
N THR A 97 13.54 -25.26 -35.61
CA THR A 97 13.05 -26.13 -36.69
C THR A 97 12.35 -27.40 -36.19
N ASN A 98 11.19 -27.73 -36.76
CA ASN A 98 10.82 -29.10 -37.09
C ASN A 98 9.91 -29.12 -38.32
N GLY A 99 10.25 -30.01 -39.26
CA GLY A 99 9.66 -30.12 -40.58
C GLY A 99 8.35 -30.92 -40.64
N SER A 100 7.55 -30.54 -41.63
CA SER A 100 7.08 -31.41 -42.72
C SER A 100 6.22 -32.65 -42.37
N ILE A 101 4.96 -32.68 -42.82
CA ILE A 101 4.48 -33.36 -44.06
C ILE A 101 2.93 -33.49 -44.06
N SER A 102 2.35 -33.27 -45.25
CA SER A 102 1.02 -33.63 -45.79
C SER A 102 -0.21 -32.86 -45.28
N SER A 103 -0.96 -32.06 -46.06
CA SER A 103 -1.49 -32.10 -47.45
C SER A 103 -2.87 -32.74 -47.61
N SER A 104 -3.88 -31.90 -47.87
CA SER A 104 -5.04 -32.02 -48.79
C SER A 104 -6.15 -31.10 -48.24
N THR A 105 -6.44 -29.94 -48.82
CA THR A 105 -7.12 -29.65 -50.11
C THR A 105 -8.57 -30.12 -50.14
N GLU A 106 -9.50 -29.16 -50.11
CA GLU A 106 -10.76 -29.01 -50.89
C GLU A 106 -11.65 -27.99 -50.14
N GLU A 107 -11.73 -26.74 -50.60
CA GLU A 107 -12.63 -26.19 -51.64
C GLU A 107 -14.06 -25.91 -51.19
N SER A 108 -14.46 -24.64 -51.39
CA SER A 108 -15.81 -24.15 -51.75
C SER A 108 -16.93 -24.31 -50.70
N SER A 109 -17.95 -23.47 -50.58
CA SER A 109 -18.42 -22.25 -51.24
C SER A 109 -19.67 -21.77 -50.48
N SER A 110 -19.93 -20.47 -50.52
CA SER A 110 -21.26 -19.81 -50.55
C SER A 110 -22.52 -20.55 -50.07
N LEU A 111 -23.30 -19.91 -49.19
CA LEU A 111 -24.56 -19.23 -49.57
C LEU A 111 -25.27 -18.68 -48.34
N ASP A 112 -25.96 -17.57 -48.61
CA ASP A 112 -26.97 -16.91 -47.79
C ASP A 112 -28.02 -17.87 -47.23
N GLU A 113 -28.52 -17.60 -46.02
CA GLU A 113 -29.97 -17.39 -45.85
C GLU A 113 -30.29 -16.70 -44.52
N SER A 114 -31.10 -15.66 -44.65
CA SER A 114 -31.77 -14.91 -43.61
C SER A 114 -32.98 -15.71 -43.11
N ILE A 115 -33.40 -15.51 -41.85
CA ILE A 115 -34.81 -15.56 -41.42
C ILE A 115 -34.97 -14.86 -40.07
N GLU A 116 -36.12 -14.20 -40.00
CA GLU A 116 -36.67 -13.25 -39.04
C GLU A 116 -36.84 -13.79 -37.60
N VAL A 117 -36.70 -12.92 -36.61
CA VAL A 117 -37.29 -13.11 -35.27
C VAL A 117 -38.22 -11.94 -34.96
N SER A 118 -39.49 -12.27 -34.82
CA SER A 118 -40.61 -11.37 -34.54
C SER A 118 -40.62 -10.90 -33.08
N ALA A 119 -40.97 -9.63 -32.91
CA ALA A 119 -41.36 -9.04 -31.62
C ALA A 119 -42.71 -9.58 -31.16
N THR A 120 -42.83 -9.87 -29.86
CA THR A 120 -44.14 -10.09 -29.20
C THR A 120 -44.21 -9.21 -27.96
N SER A 121 -45.05 -8.18 -28.06
CA SER A 121 -45.57 -7.35 -26.98
C SER A 121 -46.59 -8.12 -26.14
N VAL A 122 -46.49 -8.05 -24.81
CA VAL A 122 -47.53 -8.53 -23.89
C VAL A 122 -48.10 -7.35 -23.10
N SER A 123 -49.42 -7.39 -22.99
CA SER A 123 -50.39 -6.39 -22.61
C SER A 123 -50.55 -6.16 -21.11
N VAL A 124 -50.95 -4.92 -20.82
CA VAL A 124 -51.66 -4.43 -19.63
C VAL A 124 -52.88 -5.30 -19.29
N LEU A 125 -53.10 -5.58 -18.00
CA LEU A 125 -54.46 -5.68 -17.44
C LEU A 125 -54.50 -5.13 -16.01
N ASP A 126 -55.48 -4.27 -15.82
CA ASP A 126 -55.91 -3.56 -14.62
C ASP A 126 -57.05 -4.35 -13.94
N SER A 127 -57.10 -4.39 -12.61
CA SER A 127 -58.32 -4.69 -11.84
C SER A 127 -58.22 -4.25 -10.37
N THR A 128 -58.69 -3.03 -10.09
CA THR A 128 -59.80 -2.69 -9.17
C THR A 128 -59.92 -3.37 -7.77
N ILE A 129 -59.76 -2.54 -6.73
CA ILE A 129 -60.61 -2.25 -5.54
C ILE A 129 -61.27 -3.43 -4.78
N ASP A 130 -60.98 -3.57 -3.49
CA ASP A 130 -62.01 -3.53 -2.43
C ASP A 130 -61.46 -3.19 -1.04
N ASP A 131 -62.24 -2.38 -0.32
CA ASP A 131 -62.02 -1.82 1.01
C ASP A 131 -62.25 -2.86 2.14
N ARG A 132 -61.54 -2.70 3.27
CA ARG A 132 -62.16 -2.81 4.60
C ARG A 132 -61.30 -2.30 5.74
N GLU A 133 -61.91 -1.35 6.46
CA GLU A 133 -61.61 -0.83 7.80
C GLU A 133 -61.51 -1.94 8.86
N SER A 134 -60.72 -1.70 9.92
CA SER A 134 -61.27 -1.52 11.29
C SER A 134 -60.16 -1.43 12.35
N SER A 135 -60.19 -0.32 13.12
CA SER A 135 -60.05 -0.20 14.60
C SER A 135 -58.84 -0.79 15.33
N ASP A 136 -58.36 -0.32 16.47
CA ASP A 136 -58.46 0.88 17.33
C ASP A 136 -57.50 0.56 18.51
N ASP A 137 -57.17 1.59 19.30
CA ASP A 137 -56.54 1.56 20.64
C ASP A 137 -55.03 1.24 20.70
N ASP A 138 -54.18 1.97 21.45
CA ASP A 138 -54.45 2.67 22.70
C ASP A 138 -53.46 3.83 22.96
N PHE A 139 -53.99 4.87 23.61
CA PHE A 139 -53.38 6.16 23.90
C PHE A 139 -53.11 6.21 25.42
N VAL A 140 -51.88 6.48 25.87
CA VAL A 140 -51.63 6.90 27.27
C VAL A 140 -50.66 8.08 27.32
N LEU A 141 -51.15 9.14 27.97
CA LEU A 141 -50.57 10.46 28.21
C LEU A 141 -49.70 10.50 29.49
N ALA A 142 -49.04 11.66 29.64
CA ALA A 142 -48.40 12.27 30.83
C ALA A 142 -46.90 11.93 30.99
N GLU A 143 -45.98 12.86 31.27
CA GLU A 143 -46.08 14.21 31.84
C GLU A 143 -44.72 14.92 31.65
N THR A 144 -44.73 16.23 31.33
CA THR A 144 -43.60 17.15 31.55
C THR A 144 -43.55 17.58 33.02
N PRO A 145 -42.39 18.02 33.56
CA PRO A 145 -42.22 19.47 33.74
C PRO A 145 -40.77 20.03 33.65
N GLU A 146 -40.71 21.33 33.32
CA GLU A 146 -39.83 22.42 33.82
C GLU A 146 -38.29 22.28 33.68
N SER A 147 -37.60 23.07 32.84
CA SER A 147 -37.32 24.53 32.90
C SER A 147 -36.62 25.01 34.18
N TYR A 148 -35.30 25.22 34.08
CA TYR A 148 -34.61 26.29 34.80
C TYR A 148 -33.56 26.93 33.87
N SER A 149 -33.73 28.24 33.66
CA SER A 149 -32.71 29.15 33.15
C SER A 149 -31.96 29.75 34.33
N GLU A 150 -30.64 29.95 34.20
CA GLU A 150 -29.97 31.10 34.83
C GLU A 150 -28.77 31.54 34.00
N THR A 151 -28.46 32.83 34.10
CA THR A 151 -27.87 33.66 33.05
C THR A 151 -26.64 34.42 33.61
N ILE A 152 -25.71 34.77 32.70
CA ILE A 152 -24.80 35.95 32.71
C ILE A 152 -23.57 35.98 33.64
N ALA A 153 -22.40 36.04 33.01
CA ALA A 153 -21.45 37.18 33.03
C ALA A 153 -20.37 36.90 31.96
N ALA A 154 -20.24 37.60 30.82
CA ALA A 154 -19.91 39.02 30.61
C ALA A 154 -18.57 39.46 31.24
N SER A 155 -17.50 39.41 30.46
CA SER A 155 -16.42 40.40 30.53
C SER A 155 -15.95 40.77 29.12
N MET A 156 -16.35 41.96 28.70
CA MET A 156 -15.70 42.73 27.63
C MET A 156 -14.31 43.20 28.10
N LEU A 157 -13.36 43.28 27.18
CA LEU A 157 -12.52 44.47 27.03
C LEU A 157 -11.92 44.53 25.61
N ASP A 158 -12.13 45.69 25.01
CA ASP A 158 -11.67 46.17 23.70
C ASP A 158 -10.15 46.22 23.53
N SER A 159 -9.68 46.13 22.28
CA SER A 159 -8.98 47.25 21.61
C SER A 159 -8.57 46.93 20.16
N SER A 160 -9.36 47.49 19.24
CA SER A 160 -8.96 48.35 18.10
C SER A 160 -7.58 48.24 17.42
N THR A 161 -7.66 47.96 16.12
CA THR A 161 -7.14 48.73 14.94
C THR A 161 -5.66 48.79 14.57
N VAL A 162 -5.48 48.87 13.23
CA VAL A 162 -4.29 49.17 12.39
C VAL A 162 -3.45 47.93 12.11
N GLY A 163 -3.18 47.50 10.87
CA GLY A 163 -3.16 48.16 9.57
C GLY A 163 -1.83 47.83 8.90
N GLU A 164 -1.90 47.56 7.59
CA GLU A 164 -0.80 47.53 6.61
C GLU A 164 0.02 46.25 6.38
N GLU A 165 0.34 46.15 5.09
CA GLU A 165 1.02 45.14 4.29
C GLU A 165 2.47 44.87 4.77
N PHE A 166 3.00 43.68 4.49
CA PHE A 166 4.18 43.49 3.64
C PHE A 166 4.54 41.99 3.48
N PHE A 167 4.97 41.66 2.27
CA PHE A 167 5.74 40.46 1.91
C PHE A 167 7.12 40.48 2.60
N ASP A 168 7.62 39.34 3.08
CA ASP A 168 8.81 38.65 2.51
C ASP A 168 9.32 37.49 3.38
N GLU A 169 9.84 36.48 2.66
CA GLU A 169 11.00 35.64 2.95
C GLU A 169 11.27 35.12 4.38
N GLU A 170 11.08 33.80 4.58
CA GLU A 170 12.12 33.02 5.26
C GLU A 170 12.09 31.54 4.80
N SER A 171 12.76 31.30 3.67
CA SER A 171 13.41 30.01 3.43
C SER A 171 14.76 30.01 4.15
N THR A 172 15.18 28.83 4.63
CA THR A 172 16.51 28.48 5.19
C THR A 172 16.71 28.57 6.70
N SER A 173 16.11 27.66 7.49
CA SER A 173 16.67 27.30 8.82
C SER A 173 15.99 26.09 9.51
N ILE A 174 16.05 24.85 8.97
CA ILE A 174 15.85 23.63 9.79
C ILE A 174 16.71 22.47 9.26
N LEU A 175 18.04 22.65 9.23
CA LEU A 175 18.99 21.55 9.00
C LEU A 175 20.24 21.64 9.91
N ASN A 176 20.14 22.30 11.06
CA ASN A 176 21.31 22.54 11.93
C ASN A 176 21.10 22.31 13.45
N ALA A 177 20.09 21.53 13.85
CA ALA A 177 19.83 21.30 15.28
C ALA A 177 19.63 19.83 15.64
N ALA A 178 20.53 18.93 15.22
CA ALA A 178 20.64 17.59 15.80
C ALA A 178 21.99 16.90 15.53
N PHE A 179 23.11 17.61 15.59
CA PHE A 179 24.44 16.97 15.64
C PHE A 179 25.41 17.92 16.34
N ASN A 180 25.58 17.75 17.66
CA ASN A 180 26.83 17.97 18.39
C ASN A 180 26.62 17.75 19.88
N LEU A 181 27.32 16.75 20.42
CA LEU A 181 27.99 16.64 21.74
C LEU A 181 28.27 15.14 21.90
N SER A 182 29.48 14.60 21.97
CA SER A 182 30.83 15.15 21.87
C SER A 182 31.78 13.94 21.79
N SER A 183 32.55 13.83 20.72
CA SER A 183 33.81 13.10 20.73
C SER A 183 34.94 14.08 21.03
N SER A 184 35.79 13.76 22.00
CA SER A 184 37.10 14.38 22.22
C SER A 184 38.10 13.22 22.31
N ILE A 185 38.63 12.75 21.18
CA ILE A 185 39.96 13.11 20.64
C ILE A 185 41.06 13.05 21.72
N VAL A 186 41.89 12.01 21.66
CA VAL A 186 43.35 12.15 21.56
C VAL A 186 43.88 11.06 20.62
N SER A 187 44.79 11.50 19.76
CA SER A 187 45.43 10.86 18.61
C SER A 187 46.71 10.09 18.94
N ASP A 188 46.98 9.13 18.06
CA ASP A 188 48.25 8.67 17.47
C ASP A 188 49.37 7.97 18.28
N ASP A 189 49.79 6.87 17.64
CA ASP A 189 51.11 6.25 17.52
C ASP A 189 51.82 5.64 18.75
N SER A 190 51.92 4.31 18.76
CA SER A 190 53.16 3.57 18.38
C SER A 190 53.27 2.18 19.05
N ILE A 191 53.59 1.17 18.22
CA ILE A 191 54.62 0.13 18.41
C ILE A 191 54.53 -0.87 19.61
N LYS A 192 54.42 -2.15 19.21
CA LYS A 192 54.97 -3.43 19.77
C LYS A 192 54.29 -4.19 20.93
N GLU A 193 54.10 -5.48 20.63
CA GLU A 193 54.36 -6.71 21.42
C GLU A 193 54.44 -6.55 22.95
N GLU A 194 53.54 -7.19 23.70
CA GLU A 194 53.72 -8.53 24.31
C GLU A 194 52.52 -8.86 25.23
N ASP A 195 52.25 -10.16 25.33
CA ASP A 195 51.73 -10.90 26.49
C ASP A 195 50.29 -10.75 27.01
N SER A 196 49.54 -11.82 26.68
CA SER A 196 48.80 -12.70 27.61
C SER A 196 47.74 -12.09 28.53
N LEU A 197 46.49 -12.49 28.29
CA LEU A 197 45.66 -13.08 29.36
C LEU A 197 44.50 -13.87 28.75
N GLU A 198 44.59 -15.17 28.99
CA GLU A 198 43.58 -16.20 28.77
C GLU A 198 42.26 -15.81 29.47
N ILE A 199 41.14 -15.86 28.74
CA ILE A 199 39.85 -16.25 29.31
C ILE A 199 39.27 -17.32 28.39
N ASP A 200 39.49 -18.54 28.85
CA ASP A 200 38.99 -19.81 28.37
C ASP A 200 37.49 -19.90 28.70
N LEU A 201 36.62 -19.92 27.69
CA LEU A 201 35.20 -20.29 27.84
C LEU A 201 34.89 -21.38 26.83
N ASP A 202 35.14 -22.59 27.30
CA ASP A 202 34.89 -23.90 26.76
C ASP A 202 33.42 -24.09 26.29
N LEU A 203 33.22 -24.24 24.98
CA LEU A 203 31.94 -24.51 24.31
C LEU A 203 31.83 -25.97 23.82
N SER A 204 32.54 -26.90 24.44
CA SER A 204 32.64 -28.30 23.99
C SER A 204 31.61 -29.29 24.59
N TRP A 205 30.36 -28.87 24.83
CA TRP A 205 29.31 -29.75 25.42
C TRP A 205 27.99 -29.80 24.65
N LEU A 206 28.02 -29.67 23.33
CA LEU A 206 26.85 -29.97 22.49
C LEU A 206 27.26 -30.88 21.32
N TYR A 207 26.75 -32.10 21.40
CA TYR A 207 26.75 -33.18 20.39
C TYR A 207 27.98 -34.08 20.32
N ASP A 208 27.97 -35.12 21.15
CA ASP A 208 28.39 -36.44 20.68
C ASP A 208 27.53 -37.53 21.34
N SER A 209 26.79 -38.27 20.52
CA SER A 209 26.34 -39.65 20.79
C SER A 209 25.74 -40.23 19.51
N GLN A 210 26.61 -40.89 18.75
CA GLN A 210 26.26 -41.95 17.82
C GLN A 210 25.47 -43.05 18.54
N LEU A 211 24.33 -43.43 17.96
CA LEU A 211 23.68 -44.70 18.29
C LEU A 211 23.32 -45.41 16.98
N VAL A 212 24.15 -46.39 16.68
CA VAL A 212 23.97 -47.41 15.65
C VAL A 212 22.81 -48.32 16.07
N ILE A 213 21.76 -48.40 15.25
CA ILE A 213 20.84 -49.55 15.25
C ILE A 213 20.47 -49.85 13.79
N ASP A 214 21.05 -50.94 13.27
CA ASP A 214 20.48 -51.70 12.16
C ASP A 214 19.35 -52.57 12.72
N ALA A 215 18.14 -52.44 12.16
CA ALA A 215 17.16 -53.52 12.07
C ALA A 215 16.05 -53.15 11.09
N GLU A 216 16.04 -53.83 9.93
CA GLU A 216 14.86 -54.02 9.10
C GLU A 216 13.69 -54.58 9.93
N ALA A 217 12.52 -53.95 9.85
CA ALA A 217 11.23 -54.64 9.69
C ALA A 217 10.06 -53.66 9.60
N THR A 218 9.33 -53.79 8.48
CA THR A 218 7.86 -53.65 8.34
C THR A 218 7.21 -52.31 8.65
N VAL A 219 6.86 -51.65 7.55
CA VAL A 219 5.90 -50.56 7.35
C VAL A 219 4.61 -50.78 8.16
N ASP A 220 4.34 -49.86 9.08
CA ASP A 220 3.00 -49.59 9.59
C ASP A 220 2.67 -48.12 9.29
N ALA A 221 1.59 -47.92 8.54
CA ALA A 221 1.19 -46.63 8.00
C ALA A 221 0.35 -45.86 9.04
N THR A 222 1.00 -45.04 9.87
CA THR A 222 0.36 -43.90 10.54
C THR A 222 1.33 -42.73 10.68
N SER A 223 0.79 -41.54 10.41
CA SER A 223 1.34 -40.21 10.67
C SER A 223 2.30 -39.65 9.61
N TYR A 224 1.73 -38.84 8.71
CA TYR A 224 2.43 -37.63 8.28
C TYR A 224 2.39 -36.66 9.47
N VAL A 225 3.44 -36.69 10.28
CA VAL A 225 3.75 -35.57 11.18
C VAL A 225 4.27 -34.46 10.27
N GLY A 226 3.39 -33.54 9.87
CA GLY A 226 3.84 -32.26 9.37
C GLY A 226 4.69 -31.62 10.46
N GLU A 227 5.91 -31.20 10.13
CA GLU A 227 6.79 -30.48 11.04
C GLU A 227 5.99 -29.38 11.75
N MET A 228 5.96 -29.41 13.09
CA MET A 228 5.28 -28.42 13.90
C MET A 228 5.90 -27.05 13.63
N THR A 229 5.24 -26.22 12.83
CA THR A 229 5.67 -24.86 12.54
C THR A 229 5.32 -23.95 13.73
N SER A 230 6.31 -23.74 14.59
CA SER A 230 6.24 -22.80 15.71
C SER A 230 5.98 -21.37 15.26
N LEU A 231 5.41 -20.52 16.14
CA LEU A 231 5.25 -19.09 15.86
C LEU A 231 6.58 -18.41 15.51
N PRO A 232 6.62 -17.53 14.49
CA PRO A 232 7.83 -16.83 14.09
C PRO A 232 8.34 -15.88 15.19
N LYS A 233 9.67 -15.67 15.24
CA LYS A 233 10.31 -14.80 16.23
C LYS A 233 9.76 -13.37 16.24
N GLY A 234 9.52 -12.78 15.06
CA GLY A 234 8.92 -11.45 14.93
C GLY A 234 7.57 -11.38 15.64
N PHE A 235 6.68 -12.33 15.35
CA PHE A 235 5.36 -12.39 16.00
C PHE A 235 5.43 -12.73 17.49
N LEU A 236 6.36 -13.58 17.93
CA LEU A 236 6.58 -13.84 19.35
C LEU A 236 6.94 -12.57 20.14
N SER A 237 7.66 -11.62 19.52
CA SER A 237 7.94 -10.31 20.13
C SER A 237 6.66 -9.47 20.32
N ILE A 238 5.72 -9.56 19.38
CA ILE A 238 4.39 -8.93 19.48
C ILE A 238 3.58 -9.56 20.61
N VAL A 239 3.63 -10.88 20.77
CA VAL A 239 2.98 -11.58 21.89
C VAL A 239 3.56 -11.11 23.21
N ALA A 240 4.88 -11.00 23.34
CA ALA A 240 5.55 -10.51 24.55
C ALA A 240 5.18 -9.06 24.91
N LYS A 241 4.88 -8.23 23.91
CA LYS A 241 4.54 -6.81 24.07
C LYS A 241 3.08 -6.60 24.50
N ASN A 242 2.17 -7.43 24.01
CA ASN A 242 0.73 -7.20 24.17
C ASN A 242 0.05 -8.15 25.18
N TYR A 243 0.69 -9.25 25.54
CA TYR A 243 0.13 -10.23 26.47
C TYR A 243 1.00 -10.42 27.71
N PRO A 244 0.40 -10.91 28.82
CA PRO A 244 1.15 -11.31 30.00
C PRO A 244 2.31 -12.26 29.65
N ARG A 245 3.44 -12.07 30.34
CA ARG A 245 4.69 -12.84 30.12
C ARG A 245 4.48 -14.35 30.11
N ILE A 246 3.52 -14.84 30.89
CA ILE A 246 3.15 -16.25 30.99
C ILE A 246 2.66 -16.82 29.66
N ILE A 247 1.88 -16.06 28.88
CA ILE A 247 1.36 -16.47 27.57
C ILE A 247 2.52 -16.62 26.59
N TYR A 248 3.41 -15.63 26.55
CA TYR A 248 4.62 -15.68 25.74
C TYR A 248 5.51 -16.88 26.09
N GLN A 249 5.66 -17.20 27.38
CA GLN A 249 6.44 -18.37 27.82
C GLN A 249 5.82 -19.69 27.35
N ILE A 250 4.50 -19.84 27.44
CA ILE A 250 3.79 -21.03 26.97
C ILE A 250 3.95 -21.18 25.46
N CYS A 251 3.83 -20.09 24.69
CA CYS A 251 4.04 -20.12 23.23
C CYS A 251 5.40 -20.72 22.84
N ILE A 252 6.44 -20.38 23.61
CA ILE A 252 7.81 -20.86 23.36
C ILE A 252 8.01 -22.29 23.88
N GLN A 253 7.60 -22.58 25.11
CA GLN A 253 7.87 -23.86 25.77
C GLN A 253 7.10 -25.01 25.13
N GLU A 254 5.84 -24.76 24.78
CA GLU A 254 4.92 -25.78 24.27
C GLU A 254 4.73 -25.70 22.75
N PHE A 255 5.50 -24.84 22.07
CA PHE A 255 5.43 -24.60 20.62
C PHE A 255 3.98 -24.45 20.15
N LEU A 256 3.27 -23.47 20.73
CA LEU A 256 1.89 -23.24 20.35
C LEU A 256 1.82 -22.81 18.89
N THR A 257 0.85 -23.37 18.16
CA THR A 257 0.44 -22.88 16.85
C THR A 257 -0.43 -21.62 17.00
N ILE A 258 -0.67 -20.90 15.91
CA ILE A 258 -1.54 -19.72 15.95
C ILE A 258 -2.98 -20.06 16.35
N GLN A 259 -3.48 -21.22 15.91
CA GLN A 259 -4.82 -21.71 16.25
C GLN A 259 -4.92 -22.06 17.74
N GLU A 260 -3.90 -22.69 18.30
CA GLU A 260 -3.82 -22.98 19.73
C GLU A 260 -3.72 -21.71 20.57
N LEU A 261 -2.91 -20.73 20.14
CA LEU A 261 -2.82 -19.43 20.79
C LEU A 261 -4.18 -18.70 20.76
N ARG A 262 -4.87 -18.71 19.61
CA ARG A 262 -6.22 -18.13 19.48
C ARG A 262 -7.18 -18.73 20.49
N LEU A 263 -7.24 -20.06 20.57
CA LEU A 263 -8.08 -20.77 21.52
C LEU A 263 -7.72 -20.43 22.97
N LEU A 264 -6.43 -20.32 23.29
CA LEU A 264 -5.95 -19.93 24.61
C LEU A 264 -6.42 -18.51 24.97
N ILE A 265 -6.22 -17.52 24.10
CA ILE A 265 -6.62 -16.14 24.37
C ILE A 265 -8.15 -16.04 24.53
N ASP A 266 -8.92 -16.61 23.61
CA ASP A 266 -10.39 -16.57 23.67
C ASP A 266 -10.91 -17.27 24.94
N GLY A 267 -10.31 -18.41 25.28
CA GLY A 267 -10.67 -19.13 26.50
C GLY A 267 -10.32 -18.37 27.78
N LEU A 268 -9.22 -17.61 27.81
CA LEU A 268 -8.87 -16.76 28.94
C LEU A 268 -9.83 -15.56 29.08
N ILE A 269 -10.18 -14.91 27.97
CA ILE A 269 -11.17 -13.81 27.95
C ILE A 269 -12.53 -14.31 28.48
N GLU A 270 -12.95 -15.49 28.04
CA GLU A 270 -14.21 -16.10 28.48
C GLU A 270 -14.13 -16.78 29.86
N SER A 271 -12.98 -16.73 30.54
CA SER A 271 -12.75 -17.39 31.84
C SER A 271 -13.03 -18.91 31.81
N ARG A 272 -12.69 -19.58 30.70
CA ARG A 272 -12.84 -21.04 30.55
C ARG A 272 -11.88 -21.78 31.48
N LYS A 273 -12.38 -22.86 32.08
CA LYS A 273 -11.55 -23.81 32.83
C LYS A 273 -10.69 -24.64 31.88
N LEU A 274 -9.56 -25.14 32.38
CA LEU A 274 -8.64 -26.00 31.65
C LEU A 274 -9.33 -27.23 31.01
N GLU A 275 -10.32 -27.79 31.69
CA GLU A 275 -11.11 -28.94 31.22
C GLU A 275 -11.87 -28.67 29.91
N ASN A 276 -12.15 -27.40 29.60
CA ASN A 276 -12.91 -26.98 28.43
C ASN A 276 -12.05 -26.79 27.17
N TYR A 277 -10.73 -26.91 27.26
CA TYR A 277 -9.84 -26.81 26.10
C TYR A 277 -9.73 -28.16 25.38
N PRO A 278 -9.47 -28.15 24.04
CA PRO A 278 -9.21 -29.38 23.29
C PRO A 278 -8.04 -30.18 23.87
N GLU A 279 -8.10 -31.51 23.75
CA GLU A 279 -7.15 -32.43 24.39
C GLU A 279 -5.68 -32.06 24.14
N ASN A 280 -5.31 -31.77 22.89
CA ASN A 280 -3.94 -31.44 22.52
C ASN A 280 -3.44 -30.18 23.23
N LEU A 281 -4.25 -29.12 23.25
CA LEU A 281 -3.92 -27.87 23.93
C LEU A 281 -3.92 -28.05 25.44
N ARG A 282 -4.88 -28.82 25.98
CA ARG A 282 -4.94 -29.14 27.41
C ARG A 282 -3.68 -29.87 27.87
N MET A 283 -3.22 -30.86 27.11
CA MET A 283 -2.00 -31.61 27.41
C MET A 283 -0.77 -30.71 27.42
N LYS A 284 -0.62 -29.81 26.43
CA LYS A 284 0.45 -28.79 26.38
C LYS A 284 0.40 -27.84 27.58
N LEU A 285 -0.79 -27.39 27.95
CA LEU A 285 -0.95 -26.48 29.09
C LEU A 285 -0.68 -27.18 30.43
N GLN A 286 -0.99 -28.49 30.54
CA GLN A 286 -0.67 -29.30 31.72
C GLN A 286 0.83 -29.67 31.82
N SER A 287 1.51 -29.88 30.68
CA SER A 287 2.96 -30.09 30.65
C SER A 287 3.73 -28.82 30.98
N SER A 288 3.17 -27.67 30.65
CA SER A 288 3.71 -26.39 31.10
C SER A 288 3.72 -26.38 32.63
N ARG A 289 4.90 -26.15 33.24
CA ARG A 289 5.06 -26.05 34.71
C ARG A 289 4.38 -24.81 35.30
N LEU A 290 3.56 -24.15 34.51
CA LEU A 290 2.86 -22.91 34.77
C LEU A 290 1.43 -23.30 35.06
N SER A 291 1.02 -23.24 36.32
CA SER A 291 -0.35 -23.61 36.64
C SER A 291 -1.29 -22.60 35.98
N ILE A 292 -2.24 -23.04 35.15
CA ILE A 292 -3.27 -22.13 34.61
C ILE A 292 -4.08 -21.49 35.76
N MET A 293 -4.06 -22.09 36.96
CA MET A 293 -4.63 -21.50 38.16
C MET A 293 -3.86 -20.25 38.65
N GLU A 294 -2.61 -20.05 38.24
CA GLU A 294 -1.85 -18.79 38.42
C GLU A 294 -2.18 -17.73 37.36
N PHE A 295 -2.96 -18.04 36.32
CA PHE A 295 -3.59 -17.02 35.48
C PHE A 295 -4.69 -16.33 36.30
N ASP A 296 -4.31 -15.54 37.29
CA ASP A 296 -5.21 -14.54 37.85
C ASP A 296 -5.21 -13.33 36.89
N CYS A 297 -5.70 -13.56 35.67
CA CYS A 297 -5.97 -12.52 34.68
C CYS A 297 -7.30 -11.81 34.96
N ARG A 298 -7.89 -12.00 36.15
CA ARG A 298 -9.19 -11.41 36.53
C ARG A 298 -9.17 -9.88 36.45
N ASP A 299 -8.01 -9.27 36.58
CA ASP A 299 -7.80 -7.82 36.51
C ASP A 299 -7.09 -7.34 35.24
N ILE A 300 -6.82 -8.23 34.28
CA ILE A 300 -6.13 -7.89 33.01
C ILE A 300 -7.13 -7.99 31.88
N GLU A 301 -7.48 -6.83 31.29
CA GLU A 301 -8.27 -6.78 30.06
C GLU A 301 -7.40 -7.29 28.89
N LEU A 302 -7.59 -8.55 28.52
CA LEU A 302 -6.89 -9.18 27.40
C LEU A 302 -7.57 -8.79 26.09
N GLN A 303 -6.78 -8.30 25.13
CA GLN A 303 -7.27 -8.04 23.78
C GLN A 303 -7.44 -9.36 23.01
N PRO A 304 -8.48 -9.51 22.18
CA PRO A 304 -8.61 -10.66 21.28
C PRO A 304 -7.43 -10.73 20.31
N LEU A 305 -6.99 -11.95 20.00
CA LEU A 305 -5.85 -12.17 19.10
C LEU A 305 -6.06 -11.58 17.71
N ASP A 306 -7.28 -11.62 17.20
CA ASP A 306 -7.62 -11.04 15.90
C ASP A 306 -7.40 -9.54 15.83
N GLU A 307 -7.57 -8.81 16.94
CA GLU A 307 -7.30 -7.37 16.97
C GLU A 307 -5.81 -7.08 16.86
N ILE A 308 -4.98 -7.89 17.50
CA ILE A 308 -3.52 -7.79 17.42
C ILE A 308 -3.04 -8.16 16.02
N LEU A 309 -3.56 -9.25 15.44
CA LEU A 309 -3.19 -9.66 14.08
C LEU A 309 -3.55 -8.58 13.05
N LEU A 310 -4.73 -7.95 13.16
CA LEU A 310 -5.11 -6.83 12.31
C LEU A 310 -4.15 -5.64 12.44
N LYS A 311 -3.72 -5.35 13.66
CA LYS A 311 -2.87 -4.19 13.95
C LYS A 311 -1.41 -4.42 13.55
N GLU A 312 -0.88 -5.62 13.76
CA GLU A 312 0.56 -5.90 13.76
C GLU A 312 1.00 -6.72 12.53
N CYS A 313 0.08 -7.42 11.85
CA CYS A 313 0.40 -8.32 10.71
C CYS A 313 -0.19 -7.79 9.37
N PRO A 314 0.63 -7.25 8.44
CA PRO A 314 0.19 -6.75 7.14
C PRO A 314 -0.69 -7.68 6.32
N PHE A 315 -0.27 -8.94 6.16
CA PHE A 315 -1.00 -9.86 5.29
C PHE A 315 -2.31 -10.35 5.93
N TYR A 316 -2.39 -10.38 7.26
CA TYR A 316 -3.65 -10.61 7.96
C TYR A 316 -4.64 -9.47 7.73
N PHE A 317 -4.18 -8.21 7.84
CA PHE A 317 -4.97 -7.03 7.52
C PHE A 317 -5.50 -7.08 6.07
N LEU A 318 -4.61 -7.35 5.10
CA LEU A 318 -4.97 -7.41 3.68
C LEU A 318 -5.93 -8.57 3.37
N ASP A 319 -5.73 -9.75 3.96
CA ASP A 319 -6.65 -10.89 3.81
C ASP A 319 -8.06 -10.54 4.30
N LYS A 320 -8.17 -9.89 5.47
CA LYS A 320 -9.46 -9.43 6.01
C LYS A 320 -10.10 -8.36 5.14
N LEU A 321 -9.30 -7.42 4.63
CA LEU A 321 -9.77 -6.39 3.71
C LEU A 321 -10.37 -7.00 2.43
N ILE A 322 -9.71 -7.99 1.85
CA ILE A 322 -10.17 -8.72 0.67
C ILE A 322 -11.43 -9.54 1.00
N ALA A 323 -11.45 -10.21 2.15
CA ALA A 323 -12.56 -11.08 2.55
C ALA A 323 -13.87 -10.32 2.85
N LEU A 324 -13.79 -9.09 3.35
CA LEU A 324 -14.96 -8.22 3.60
C LEU A 324 -15.50 -7.53 2.34
N GLY A 325 -14.76 -7.56 1.23
CA GLY A 325 -15.18 -6.98 -0.03
C GLY A 325 -16.27 -7.78 -0.72
N ASP A 326 -17.14 -7.07 -1.43
CA ASP A 326 -18.15 -7.69 -2.30
C ASP A 326 -17.47 -8.55 -3.39
N ARG A 327 -17.94 -9.78 -3.55
CA ARG A 327 -17.39 -10.70 -4.57
C ARG A 327 -17.98 -10.47 -5.95
N GLU A 328 -19.15 -9.82 -6.04
CA GLU A 328 -19.81 -9.55 -7.32
C GLU A 328 -19.00 -8.58 -8.17
N LEU A 329 -18.33 -7.60 -7.56
CA LEU A 329 -17.52 -6.60 -8.26
C LEU A 329 -16.30 -7.22 -8.98
N PRO A 330 -15.41 -8.00 -8.31
CA PRO A 330 -14.34 -8.73 -9.00
C PRO A 330 -14.85 -9.69 -10.08
N ILE A 331 -15.97 -10.37 -9.84
CA ILE A 331 -16.57 -11.31 -10.81
C ILE A 331 -17.01 -10.57 -12.08
N ALA A 332 -17.66 -9.42 -11.94
CA ALA A 332 -18.09 -8.58 -13.06
C ALA A 332 -16.90 -8.15 -13.93
N GLU A 333 -15.77 -7.84 -13.29
CA GLU A 333 -14.53 -7.44 -13.95
C GLU A 333 -13.67 -8.62 -14.44
N ARG A 334 -14.06 -9.86 -14.13
CA ARG A 334 -13.31 -11.09 -14.43
C ARG A 334 -11.89 -11.11 -13.84
N ILE A 335 -11.74 -10.57 -12.62
CA ILE A 335 -10.47 -10.49 -11.90
C ILE A 335 -10.63 -11.19 -10.55
N SER A 336 -9.52 -11.72 -10.01
CA SER A 336 -9.56 -12.32 -8.67
C SER A 336 -9.86 -11.25 -7.60
N PRO A 337 -10.61 -11.58 -6.53
CA PRO A 337 -10.86 -10.62 -5.45
C PRO A 337 -9.58 -10.04 -4.84
N ALA A 338 -8.54 -10.87 -4.74
CA ALA A 338 -7.25 -10.47 -4.22
C ALA A 338 -6.60 -9.36 -5.06
N VAL A 339 -6.65 -9.47 -6.39
CA VAL A 339 -6.15 -8.44 -7.30
C VAL A 339 -7.08 -7.22 -7.31
N TYR A 340 -8.40 -7.42 -7.36
CA TYR A 340 -9.37 -6.33 -7.41
C TYR A 340 -9.19 -5.35 -6.23
N TRP A 341 -9.20 -5.84 -4.99
CA TRP A 341 -9.19 -5.01 -3.79
C TRP A 341 -7.83 -4.39 -3.46
N THR A 342 -6.77 -4.86 -4.11
CA THR A 342 -5.41 -4.31 -3.99
C THR A 342 -4.99 -3.49 -5.21
N SER A 343 -5.91 -3.31 -6.17
CA SER A 343 -5.70 -2.51 -7.38
C SER A 343 -6.01 -1.03 -7.15
N ARG A 344 -5.77 -0.24 -8.20
CA ARG A 344 -6.05 1.20 -8.27
C ARG A 344 -7.54 1.47 -8.01
N LEU A 345 -7.84 2.50 -7.22
CA LEU A 345 -9.20 2.91 -6.84
C LEU A 345 -10.04 3.16 -8.08
N GLY A 346 -11.20 2.52 -8.15
CA GLY A 346 -12.14 2.64 -9.27
C GLY A 346 -11.51 2.34 -10.64
N PHE A 347 -10.33 1.72 -10.68
CA PHE A 347 -9.52 1.50 -11.87
C PHE A 347 -9.15 2.78 -12.66
N VAL A 348 -9.06 3.93 -12.00
CA VAL A 348 -8.62 5.16 -12.67
C VAL A 348 -7.15 5.12 -13.08
N SER A 349 -6.73 6.05 -13.94
CA SER A 349 -5.34 6.17 -14.41
C SER A 349 -4.33 6.46 -13.29
N GLN A 350 -4.79 7.05 -12.18
CA GLN A 350 -3.98 7.31 -10.99
C GLN A 350 -3.56 6.00 -10.32
N ILE A 351 -2.35 5.95 -9.78
CA ILE A 351 -1.79 4.75 -9.14
C ILE A 351 -2.30 4.52 -7.71
N ASN A 352 -3.14 5.41 -7.19
CA ASN A 352 -3.66 5.30 -5.83
C ASN A 352 -4.56 4.07 -5.67
N THR A 353 -4.25 3.25 -4.67
CA THR A 353 -5.07 2.13 -4.22
C THR A 353 -5.91 2.56 -3.02
N ILE A 354 -6.64 1.62 -2.39
CA ILE A 354 -7.41 1.91 -1.16
C ILE A 354 -6.52 2.35 0.01
N VAL A 355 -5.23 2.02 0.00
CA VAL A 355 -4.29 2.34 1.09
C VAL A 355 -3.62 3.70 0.88
N ILE A 356 -4.44 4.75 0.81
CA ILE A 356 -3.98 6.14 0.85
C ILE A 356 -4.22 6.77 2.23
N PRO A 357 -3.37 7.72 2.69
CA PRO A 357 -3.55 8.36 3.99
C PRO A 357 -4.93 9.01 4.18
N SER A 358 -5.51 9.55 3.11
CA SER A 358 -6.85 10.14 3.11
C SER A 358 -7.95 9.15 3.50
N VAL A 359 -7.83 7.87 3.13
CA VAL A 359 -8.78 6.81 3.52
C VAL A 359 -8.65 6.48 5.00
N TRP A 360 -7.43 6.47 5.53
CA TRP A 360 -7.20 6.29 6.97
C TRP A 360 -7.83 7.42 7.80
N ILE A 361 -7.70 8.66 7.35
CA ILE A 361 -8.35 9.82 8.00
C ILE A 361 -9.88 9.70 7.87
N LEU A 362 -10.38 9.36 6.68
CA LEU A 362 -11.81 9.18 6.42
C LEU A 362 -12.47 8.21 7.39
N SER A 363 -11.84 7.04 7.61
CA SER A 363 -12.39 5.99 8.49
C SER A 363 -12.64 6.43 9.93
N ARG A 364 -12.02 7.54 10.37
CA ARG A 364 -12.12 8.09 11.73
C ARG A 364 -13.04 9.29 11.84
N VAL A 365 -13.33 9.95 10.72
CA VAL A 365 -14.10 11.20 10.69
C VAL A 365 -15.52 10.98 10.22
N THR A 366 -15.73 10.11 9.23
CA THR A 366 -17.04 9.94 8.61
C THR A 366 -17.92 8.98 9.40
N THR A 367 -19.23 9.23 9.39
CA THR A 367 -20.24 8.34 9.94
C THR A 367 -20.68 7.29 8.91
N ARG A 368 -21.36 6.24 9.38
CA ARG A 368 -21.85 5.16 8.50
C ARG A 368 -22.89 5.68 7.52
N GLU A 369 -23.75 6.58 7.99
CA GLU A 369 -24.86 7.16 7.23
C GLU A 369 -24.34 8.05 6.10
N GLU A 370 -23.37 8.93 6.39
CA GLU A 370 -22.70 9.76 5.39
C GLU A 370 -21.97 8.90 4.34
N TYR A 371 -21.24 7.88 4.78
CA TYR A 371 -20.52 7.00 3.85
C TYR A 371 -21.46 6.22 2.93
N LYS A 372 -22.56 5.69 3.48
CA LYS A 372 -23.60 5.00 2.68
C LYS A 372 -24.26 5.94 1.68
N MET A 373 -24.54 7.18 2.08
CA MET A 373 -25.08 8.20 1.18
C MET A 373 -24.13 8.43 -0.02
N MET A 374 -22.81 8.57 0.23
CA MET A 374 -21.83 8.68 -0.85
C MET A 374 -21.79 7.44 -1.75
N LEU A 375 -21.83 6.24 -1.18
CA LEU A 375 -21.87 4.99 -1.96
C LEU A 375 -23.11 4.92 -2.87
N ASP A 376 -24.29 5.28 -2.34
CA ASP A 376 -25.55 5.21 -3.08
C ASP A 376 -25.57 6.21 -4.25
N HIS A 377 -25.13 7.45 -4.04
CA HIS A 377 -25.04 8.45 -5.11
C HIS A 377 -23.99 8.08 -6.15
N SER A 378 -22.86 7.49 -5.73
CA SER A 378 -21.85 6.96 -6.65
C SER A 378 -22.43 5.85 -7.54
N LYS A 379 -23.13 4.87 -6.95
CA LYS A 379 -23.76 3.77 -7.71
C LYS A 379 -24.81 4.27 -8.70
N ASN A 380 -25.59 5.27 -8.32
CA ASN A 380 -26.67 5.81 -9.13
C ASN A 380 -26.25 6.91 -10.11
N ASN A 381 -24.94 7.21 -10.25
CA ASN A 381 -24.41 8.29 -11.09
C ASN A 381 -25.05 9.66 -10.80
N THR A 382 -25.30 9.94 -9.53
CA THR A 382 -25.87 11.21 -9.03
C THR A 382 -24.90 11.92 -8.10
N TRP A 383 -23.59 11.79 -8.35
CA TRP A 383 -22.53 12.26 -7.45
C TRP A 383 -22.64 13.74 -7.09
N GLU A 384 -23.15 14.59 -7.97
CA GLU A 384 -23.35 16.02 -7.72
C GLU A 384 -24.19 16.30 -6.46
N GLN A 385 -25.11 15.39 -6.12
CA GLN A 385 -25.99 15.52 -4.96
C GLN A 385 -25.23 15.39 -3.62
N THR A 386 -23.99 14.88 -3.62
CA THR A 386 -23.15 14.78 -2.42
C THR A 386 -22.26 16.01 -2.20
N ARG A 387 -22.33 17.04 -3.04
CA ARG A 387 -21.44 18.21 -2.99
C ARG A 387 -21.36 18.88 -1.61
N ASP A 388 -22.51 19.09 -0.97
CA ASP A 388 -22.58 19.74 0.34
C ASP A 388 -21.97 18.85 1.43
N LEU A 389 -22.26 17.54 1.37
CA LEU A 389 -21.68 16.54 2.27
C LEU A 389 -20.16 16.46 2.11
N ILE A 390 -19.65 16.39 0.87
CA ILE A 390 -18.22 16.36 0.59
C ILE A 390 -17.55 17.62 1.12
N SER A 391 -18.15 18.79 0.89
CA SER A 391 -17.60 20.07 1.37
C SER A 391 -17.52 20.10 2.90
N HIS A 392 -18.54 19.59 3.59
CA HIS A 392 -18.52 19.43 5.04
C HIS A 392 -17.42 18.46 5.48
N LEU A 393 -17.38 17.26 4.91
CA LEU A 393 -16.38 16.24 5.23
C LEU A 393 -14.96 16.73 4.99
N GLN A 394 -14.68 17.43 3.89
CA GLN A 394 -13.36 17.98 3.61
C GLN A 394 -12.85 18.90 4.73
N ASN A 395 -13.73 19.71 5.33
CA ASN A 395 -13.36 20.55 6.47
C ASN A 395 -13.04 19.70 7.70
N CYS A 396 -13.88 18.71 8.01
CA CYS A 396 -13.66 17.79 9.13
C CYS A 396 -12.36 16.97 8.96
N LEU A 397 -12.08 16.48 7.75
CA LEU A 397 -10.87 15.74 7.41
C LEU A 397 -9.60 16.60 7.57
N LYS A 398 -9.66 17.88 7.17
CA LYS A 398 -8.53 18.82 7.36
C LYS A 398 -8.26 19.10 8.84
N VAL A 399 -9.30 19.30 9.64
CA VAL A 399 -9.16 19.47 11.10
C VAL A 399 -8.51 18.23 11.73
N TYR A 400 -8.93 17.03 11.32
CA TYR A 400 -8.34 15.80 11.81
C TYR A 400 -6.88 15.64 11.36
N LEU A 401 -6.56 15.97 10.11
CA LEU A 401 -5.20 15.96 9.57
C LEU A 401 -4.25 16.84 10.41
N ASP A 402 -4.71 18.03 10.80
CA ASP A 402 -3.88 18.99 11.53
C ASP A 402 -3.66 18.56 12.99
N ASN A 403 -4.65 17.95 13.62
CA ASN A 403 -4.60 17.62 15.05
C ASN A 403 -4.06 16.22 15.35
N GLU A 404 -4.50 15.21 14.61
CA GLU A 404 -4.35 13.79 15.01
C GLU A 404 -3.43 12.99 14.08
N TYR A 405 -3.41 13.31 12.77
CA TYR A 405 -2.61 12.56 11.82
C TYR A 405 -1.11 12.79 12.02
N GLN A 406 -0.38 11.69 12.21
CA GLN A 406 1.07 11.69 12.32
C GLN A 406 1.68 11.24 10.97
N PRO A 407 2.32 12.15 10.22
CA PRO A 407 2.98 11.80 8.97
C PRO A 407 4.18 10.87 9.22
N SER A 408 4.49 10.02 8.24
CA SER A 408 5.63 9.12 8.26
C SER A 408 6.10 8.85 6.83
N PHE A 409 7.35 8.38 6.67
CA PHE A 409 7.98 8.13 5.36
C PHE A 409 7.99 9.41 4.50
N SER A 410 7.65 9.34 3.20
CA SER A 410 7.59 10.53 2.33
C SER A 410 6.32 11.36 2.50
N CYS A 411 5.33 10.89 3.27
CA CYS A 411 4.08 11.62 3.45
C CYS A 411 4.29 12.87 4.32
N THR A 412 3.75 14.01 3.88
CA THR A 412 3.70 15.23 4.68
C THR A 412 2.24 15.63 4.93
N LYS A 413 1.98 16.42 5.98
CA LYS A 413 0.63 16.99 6.17
C LYS A 413 0.21 17.83 4.96
N SER A 414 1.14 18.55 4.33
CA SER A 414 0.85 19.33 3.12
C SER A 414 0.45 18.46 1.93
N SER A 415 1.13 17.33 1.69
CA SER A 415 0.78 16.44 0.57
C SER A 415 -0.59 15.81 0.78
N VAL A 416 -0.85 15.30 1.98
CA VAL A 416 -2.15 14.71 2.33
C VAL A 416 -3.25 15.78 2.32
N GLY A 417 -2.97 16.99 2.80
CA GLY A 417 -3.91 18.12 2.75
C GLY A 417 -4.29 18.53 1.33
N TRP A 418 -3.34 18.44 0.38
CA TRP A 418 -3.62 18.65 -1.04
C TRP A 418 -4.55 17.57 -1.60
N ASP A 419 -4.29 16.29 -1.29
CA ASP A 419 -5.15 15.18 -1.70
C ASP A 419 -6.58 15.32 -1.15
N LEU A 420 -6.73 15.67 0.14
CA LEU A 420 -8.02 15.95 0.77
C LEU A 420 -8.77 17.10 0.07
N GLY A 421 -8.05 18.08 -0.47
CA GLY A 421 -8.62 19.22 -1.21
C GLY A 421 -9.24 18.85 -2.56
N THR A 422 -8.75 17.80 -3.22
CA THR A 422 -9.19 17.47 -4.60
C THR A 422 -10.49 16.65 -4.67
N SER A 423 -10.96 16.05 -3.57
CA SER A 423 -12.18 15.22 -3.40
C SER A 423 -12.43 14.05 -4.38
N SER A 424 -11.77 14.01 -5.53
CA SER A 424 -11.97 12.99 -6.58
C SER A 424 -11.71 11.57 -6.10
N TRP A 425 -10.77 11.40 -5.16
CA TRP A 425 -10.48 10.12 -4.53
C TRP A 425 -11.68 9.54 -3.75
N LEU A 426 -12.58 10.37 -3.22
CA LEU A 426 -13.81 9.90 -2.54
C LEU A 426 -14.76 9.23 -3.53
N LEU A 427 -14.93 9.84 -4.71
CA LEU A 427 -15.71 9.25 -5.80
C LEU A 427 -15.08 7.91 -6.21
N TYR A 428 -13.76 7.88 -6.43
CA TYR A 428 -13.07 6.67 -6.85
C TYR A 428 -13.14 5.56 -5.80
N LEU A 429 -13.04 5.90 -4.51
CA LEU A 429 -13.24 4.97 -3.40
C LEU A 429 -14.65 4.37 -3.44
N CYS A 430 -15.68 5.21 -3.61
CA CYS A 430 -17.06 4.76 -3.68
C CYS A 430 -17.34 3.94 -4.95
N LYS A 431 -16.76 4.31 -6.09
CA LYS A 431 -16.85 3.56 -7.36
C LYS A 431 -16.12 2.23 -7.31
N HIS A 432 -15.04 2.15 -6.55
CA HIS A 432 -14.37 0.88 -6.28
C HIS A 432 -15.24 -0.08 -5.46
N GLY A 433 -16.26 0.45 -4.77
CA GLY A 433 -17.24 -0.34 -4.03
C GLY A 433 -16.80 -0.75 -2.63
N VAL A 434 -15.88 0.02 -2.02
CA VAL A 434 -15.40 -0.24 -0.67
C VAL A 434 -16.56 -0.20 0.32
N SER A 435 -16.77 -1.29 1.06
CA SER A 435 -17.84 -1.37 2.06
C SER A 435 -17.52 -0.56 3.32
N TRP A 436 -18.54 -0.25 4.11
CA TRP A 436 -18.35 0.39 5.41
C TRP A 436 -17.43 -0.45 6.31
N GLU A 437 -17.63 -1.76 6.30
CA GLU A 437 -16.88 -2.70 7.10
C GLU A 437 -15.40 -2.77 6.65
N GLN A 438 -15.12 -2.69 5.34
CA GLN A 438 -13.75 -2.53 4.83
C GLN A 438 -13.13 -1.20 5.25
N LEU A 439 -13.86 -0.08 5.17
CA LEU A 439 -13.39 1.22 5.62
C LEU A 439 -13.03 1.20 7.11
N GLN A 440 -13.86 0.55 7.94
CA GLN A 440 -13.65 0.46 9.38
C GLN A 440 -12.41 -0.36 9.78
N LEU A 441 -11.88 -1.23 8.91
CA LEU A 441 -10.59 -1.91 9.19
C LEU A 441 -9.43 -0.91 9.33
N PHE A 442 -9.47 0.23 8.65
CA PHE A 442 -8.42 1.26 8.75
C PHE A 442 -8.35 1.92 10.14
N THR A 443 -9.40 1.77 10.97
CA THR A 443 -9.36 2.21 12.37
C THR A 443 -8.46 1.33 13.25
N LYS A 444 -8.21 0.08 12.83
CA LYS A 444 -7.45 -0.93 13.57
C LYS A 444 -5.93 -0.83 13.35
N ILE A 445 -5.49 -0.13 12.31
CA ILE A 445 -4.07 0.12 12.01
C ILE A 445 -3.71 1.58 12.24
N ASP A 446 -2.44 1.83 12.55
CA ASP A 446 -1.92 3.19 12.71
C ASP A 446 -1.66 3.88 11.36
N SER A 447 -1.42 5.20 11.40
CA SER A 447 -1.13 5.98 10.19
C SER A 447 0.21 5.59 9.57
N ARG A 448 1.16 5.10 10.36
CA ARG A 448 2.50 4.71 9.88
C ARG A 448 2.40 3.51 8.95
N SER A 449 1.61 2.48 9.30
CA SER A 449 1.39 1.30 8.45
C SER A 449 0.70 1.66 7.13
N VAL A 450 -0.27 2.58 7.15
CA VAL A 450 -0.91 3.07 5.90
C VAL A 450 0.08 3.87 5.07
N ASN A 451 0.84 4.79 5.69
CA ASN A 451 1.85 5.59 5.00
C ASN A 451 2.93 4.69 4.37
N PHE A 452 3.26 3.58 5.01
CA PHE A 452 4.19 2.60 4.49
C PHE A 452 3.64 1.86 3.26
N LEU A 453 2.41 1.35 3.32
CA LEU A 453 1.79 0.72 2.14
C LEU A 453 1.64 1.70 0.98
N TYR A 454 1.27 2.95 1.28
CA TYR A 454 1.21 4.03 0.31
C TYR A 454 2.59 4.28 -0.32
N GLU A 455 3.64 4.40 0.49
CA GLU A 455 5.03 4.56 0.05
C GLU A 455 5.48 3.44 -0.89
N ILE A 456 5.12 2.19 -0.58
CA ILE A 456 5.41 1.03 -1.44
C ILE A 456 4.70 1.20 -2.79
N GLU A 457 3.42 1.54 -2.77
CA GLU A 457 2.60 1.61 -3.98
C GLU A 457 2.99 2.78 -4.89
N GLN A 458 3.52 3.87 -4.34
CA GLN A 458 4.03 5.01 -5.11
C GLN A 458 5.37 4.72 -5.83
N GLN A 459 6.01 3.57 -5.58
CA GLN A 459 7.28 3.24 -6.23
C GLN A 459 7.07 2.74 -7.67
N SER A 460 7.95 3.17 -8.56
CA SER A 460 8.01 2.70 -9.96
C SER A 460 6.69 2.91 -10.72
N ARG A 461 5.91 1.85 -10.96
CA ARG A 461 4.65 1.88 -11.73
C ARG A 461 3.42 1.51 -10.89
N GLY A 462 3.56 1.38 -9.57
CA GLY A 462 2.54 0.82 -8.69
C GLY A 462 2.28 -0.68 -8.90
N GLY A 463 1.21 -1.21 -8.34
CA GLY A 463 0.82 -2.62 -8.40
C GLY A 463 1.62 -3.54 -7.47
N HIS A 464 2.42 -3.00 -6.55
CA HIS A 464 3.27 -3.83 -5.68
C HIS A 464 2.44 -4.60 -4.66
N LEU A 465 1.37 -4.00 -4.15
CA LEU A 465 0.47 -4.66 -3.20
C LEU A 465 -0.24 -5.85 -3.82
N ALA A 466 -0.77 -5.69 -5.04
CA ALA A 466 -1.40 -6.77 -5.78
C ALA A 466 -0.41 -7.91 -6.07
N ARG A 467 0.81 -7.58 -6.49
CA ARG A 467 1.88 -8.57 -6.72
C ARG A 467 2.27 -9.33 -5.46
N ASN A 468 2.44 -8.61 -4.35
CA ASN A 468 2.75 -9.22 -3.05
C ASN A 468 1.63 -10.16 -2.61
N ILE A 469 0.38 -9.70 -2.69
CA ILE A 469 -0.77 -10.51 -2.31
C ILE A 469 -0.90 -11.75 -3.18
N VAL A 470 -0.80 -11.64 -4.50
CA VAL A 470 -0.80 -12.80 -5.41
C VAL A 470 0.25 -13.84 -4.99
N SER A 471 1.47 -13.41 -4.71
CA SER A 471 2.55 -14.31 -4.31
C SER A 471 2.30 -15.00 -2.96
N VAL A 472 1.58 -14.38 -2.03
CA VAL A 472 1.40 -14.92 -0.66
C VAL A 472 0.00 -15.47 -0.35
N PHE A 473 -1.02 -15.18 -1.17
CA PHE A 473 -2.43 -15.43 -0.85
C PHE A 473 -2.75 -16.90 -0.57
N ALA A 474 -1.98 -17.80 -1.15
CA ALA A 474 -2.12 -19.23 -0.91
C ALA A 474 -1.72 -19.59 0.54
N TYR A 475 -0.77 -18.88 1.14
CA TYR A 475 -0.08 -19.26 2.38
C TYR A 475 -0.58 -18.54 3.64
N ILE A 476 -1.42 -17.51 3.49
CA ILE A 476 -1.86 -16.66 4.62
C ILE A 476 -3.12 -17.14 5.33
N ASN A 477 -3.86 -18.08 4.73
CA ASN A 477 -5.12 -18.56 5.28
C ASN A 477 -4.90 -19.78 6.18
N GLU A 478 -5.11 -19.60 7.49
CA GLU A 478 -4.96 -20.61 8.55
C GLU A 478 -5.70 -21.93 8.32
N LYS A 479 -6.70 -21.96 7.42
CA LYS A 479 -7.50 -23.16 7.11
C LYS A 479 -6.99 -23.96 5.91
N LYS A 480 -6.02 -23.43 5.16
CA LYS A 480 -5.48 -24.10 3.98
C LYS A 480 -4.29 -24.97 4.37
N GLU A 481 -4.10 -26.06 3.63
CA GLU A 481 -3.00 -27.02 3.86
C GLU A 481 -1.62 -26.39 3.71
N ASN A 482 -1.49 -25.41 2.83
CA ASN A 482 -0.26 -24.68 2.56
C ASN A 482 -0.11 -23.42 3.42
N PHE A 483 -0.79 -23.34 4.56
CA PHE A 483 -0.60 -22.24 5.50
C PHE A 483 0.85 -22.18 6.00
N ASP A 484 1.48 -21.01 5.90
CA ASP A 484 2.84 -20.78 6.39
C ASP A 484 2.82 -19.66 7.44
N PRO A 485 3.07 -19.97 8.73
CA PRO A 485 3.04 -18.95 9.78
C PRO A 485 4.14 -17.89 9.60
N ASN A 486 5.25 -18.20 8.93
CA ASN A 486 6.31 -17.21 8.67
C ASN A 486 5.89 -16.13 7.67
N ILE A 487 4.91 -16.45 6.82
CA ILE A 487 4.28 -15.49 5.90
C ILE A 487 3.08 -14.83 6.59
N ALA A 488 2.15 -15.62 7.13
CA ALA A 488 0.88 -15.10 7.66
C ALA A 488 1.07 -14.16 8.86
N LEU A 489 2.09 -14.46 9.69
CA LEU A 489 2.40 -13.70 10.90
C LEU A 489 3.62 -12.77 10.72
N PHE A 490 4.00 -12.52 9.47
CA PHE A 490 4.95 -11.48 9.13
C PHE A 490 4.46 -10.13 9.66
N THR A 491 5.32 -9.37 10.35
CA THR A 491 4.90 -8.14 11.06
C THR A 491 5.21 -6.86 10.27
N TRP A 492 4.56 -5.76 10.63
CA TRP A 492 4.86 -4.44 10.07
C TRP A 492 6.29 -4.01 10.33
N GLU A 493 6.82 -4.23 11.53
CA GLU A 493 8.20 -3.88 11.88
C GLU A 493 9.21 -4.57 10.96
N GLU A 494 9.03 -5.88 10.75
CA GLU A 494 9.91 -6.66 9.89
C GLU A 494 9.89 -6.14 8.44
N TRP A 495 8.71 -5.75 7.94
CA TRP A 495 8.59 -5.20 6.59
C TRP A 495 9.21 -3.81 6.47
N ILE A 496 8.95 -2.95 7.44
CA ILE A 496 9.44 -1.57 7.45
C ILE A 496 10.97 -1.55 7.60
N GLU A 497 11.53 -2.41 8.45
CA GLU A 497 12.97 -2.52 8.66
C GLU A 497 13.68 -2.95 7.37
N ASP A 498 13.22 -4.02 6.71
CA ASP A 498 13.82 -4.46 5.44
C ASP A 498 13.70 -3.40 4.34
N GLN A 499 12.56 -2.72 4.24
CA GLN A 499 12.40 -1.65 3.25
C GLN A 499 13.35 -0.48 3.54
N SER A 500 13.59 -0.16 4.82
CA SER A 500 14.53 0.88 5.21
C SER A 500 15.97 0.50 4.87
N GLU A 501 16.34 -0.77 5.03
CA GLU A 501 17.66 -1.28 4.68
C GLU A 501 17.85 -1.34 3.16
N SER A 502 16.86 -1.87 2.43
CA SER A 502 16.83 -1.90 0.96
C SER A 502 16.94 -0.48 0.38
N SER A 503 16.29 0.51 1.01
CA SER A 503 16.43 1.92 0.63
C SER A 503 17.85 2.44 0.81
N ARG A 504 18.53 2.08 1.91
CA ARG A 504 19.96 2.41 2.14
C ARG A 504 20.88 1.75 1.11
N ARG A 505 20.52 0.57 0.61
CA ARG A 505 21.23 -0.14 -0.48
C ARG A 505 20.95 0.41 -1.88
N GLY A 506 20.04 1.39 -2.01
CA GLY A 506 19.65 1.94 -3.32
C GLY A 506 18.65 1.09 -4.10
N GLU A 507 18.03 0.11 -3.44
CA GLU A 507 17.09 -0.86 -4.05
C GLU A 507 15.61 -0.43 -3.91
N ARG A 508 15.36 0.85 -3.58
CA ARG A 508 14.01 1.40 -3.29
C ARG A 508 12.98 1.20 -4.41
N TRP A 509 13.36 0.84 -5.63
CA TRP A 509 12.44 0.67 -6.76
C TRP A 509 11.90 -0.76 -6.93
N ARG A 510 12.31 -1.69 -6.04
CA ARG A 510 12.05 -3.13 -6.09
C ARG A 510 11.25 -3.63 -4.88
N ALA A 511 10.25 -2.88 -4.42
CA ALA A 511 9.51 -3.24 -3.20
C ALA A 511 8.94 -4.67 -3.24
N HIS A 512 8.35 -5.10 -4.36
CA HIS A 512 7.86 -6.46 -4.49
C HIS A 512 9.00 -7.48 -4.38
N GLU A 513 10.05 -7.35 -5.19
CA GLU A 513 11.14 -8.30 -5.24
C GLU A 513 11.89 -8.38 -3.90
N SER A 514 12.10 -7.23 -3.22
CA SER A 514 12.65 -7.19 -1.87
C SER A 514 11.75 -7.90 -0.87
N THR A 515 10.43 -7.67 -0.93
CA THR A 515 9.46 -8.34 -0.05
C THR A 515 9.49 -9.86 -0.26
N ILE A 516 9.48 -10.34 -1.51
CA ILE A 516 9.55 -11.78 -1.81
C ILE A 516 10.87 -12.38 -1.35
N LYS A 517 12.00 -11.69 -1.56
CA LYS A 517 13.32 -12.13 -1.09
C LYS A 517 13.37 -12.26 0.43
N LEU A 518 12.83 -11.27 1.15
CA LEU A 518 12.73 -11.28 2.61
C LEU A 518 11.88 -12.46 3.09
N LEU A 519 10.69 -12.64 2.51
CA LEU A 519 9.81 -13.74 2.89
C LEU A 519 10.50 -15.08 2.63
N ASN A 520 11.10 -15.29 1.45
CA ASN A 520 11.84 -16.52 1.15
C ASN A 520 12.99 -16.81 2.12
N ALA A 521 13.69 -15.78 2.61
CA ALA A 521 14.75 -15.95 3.61
C ALA A 521 14.21 -16.41 4.98
N LYS A 522 12.92 -16.19 5.25
CA LYS A 522 12.25 -16.57 6.50
C LYS A 522 11.54 -17.90 6.45
N ARG A 523 11.23 -18.40 5.25
CA ARG A 523 10.55 -19.67 5.07
C ARG A 523 11.51 -20.82 5.30
N ASN A 524 11.01 -21.88 5.91
CA ASN A 524 11.73 -23.15 6.06
C ASN A 524 11.38 -24.13 4.92
N GLU A 525 10.76 -23.65 3.84
CA GLU A 525 10.32 -24.48 2.71
C GLU A 525 11.36 -24.60 1.60
N LEU A 526 11.35 -25.75 0.91
CA LEU A 526 12.20 -26.04 -0.23
C LEU A 526 11.81 -25.25 -1.50
N GLU A 527 10.52 -24.92 -1.68
CA GLU A 527 10.06 -24.17 -2.84
C GLU A 527 9.94 -22.68 -2.50
N ALA A 528 10.73 -21.86 -3.19
CA ALA A 528 10.69 -20.41 -3.04
C ALA A 528 9.36 -19.84 -3.56
N LEU A 529 8.84 -18.82 -2.86
CA LEU A 529 7.79 -17.94 -3.37
C LEU A 529 8.23 -17.37 -4.72
N LYS A 530 7.33 -17.44 -5.68
CA LYS A 530 7.57 -16.91 -7.02
C LYS A 530 7.38 -15.40 -7.01
N GLU A 531 8.35 -14.70 -7.58
CA GLU A 531 8.20 -13.30 -7.92
C GLU A 531 7.12 -13.17 -9.02
N THR A 532 6.13 -12.33 -8.76
CA THR A 532 5.06 -12.06 -9.73
C THR A 532 5.53 -10.91 -10.63
N PRO A 533 5.77 -11.13 -11.93
CA PRO A 533 6.21 -10.04 -12.82
C PRO A 533 5.08 -9.03 -13.05
N PHE A 534 5.44 -7.79 -13.41
CA PHE A 534 4.48 -6.73 -13.77
C PHE A 534 3.52 -7.10 -14.91
N GLY A 535 3.92 -8.04 -15.77
CA GLY A 535 3.12 -8.54 -16.89
C GLY A 535 2.45 -9.88 -16.62
N CYS A 536 2.34 -10.31 -15.35
CA CYS A 536 1.61 -11.53 -15.01
C CYS A 536 0.17 -11.47 -15.56
N GLU A 537 -0.33 -12.57 -16.11
CA GLU A 537 -1.69 -12.66 -16.67
C GLU A 537 -2.75 -12.21 -15.65
N GLU A 538 -2.52 -12.47 -14.37
CA GLU A 538 -3.41 -12.08 -13.28
C GLU A 538 -3.52 -10.56 -13.08
N LEU A 539 -2.54 -9.78 -13.56
CA LEU A 539 -2.47 -8.31 -13.44
C LEU A 539 -2.66 -7.59 -14.79
N SER A 540 -2.48 -8.28 -15.91
CA SER A 540 -2.55 -7.69 -17.25
C SER A 540 -4.00 -7.39 -17.71
N GLY A 541 -5.00 -7.99 -17.05
CA GLY A 541 -6.42 -7.80 -17.31
C GLY A 541 -7.11 -6.67 -16.55
N VAL A 542 -6.38 -5.91 -15.71
CA VAL A 542 -6.99 -4.87 -14.87
C VAL A 542 -7.52 -3.71 -15.73
N PRO A 543 -8.82 -3.36 -15.66
CA PRO A 543 -9.41 -2.34 -16.50
C PRO A 543 -8.85 -0.94 -16.21
N ARG A 544 -9.25 0.00 -17.06
CA ARG A 544 -8.98 1.43 -16.88
C ARG A 544 -10.22 2.23 -17.18
N TYR A 545 -10.65 3.01 -16.20
CA TYR A 545 -11.84 3.83 -16.29
C TYR A 545 -11.51 5.32 -16.12
N THR A 546 -12.34 6.15 -16.72
CA THR A 546 -12.44 7.57 -16.44
C THR A 546 -13.85 7.83 -15.97
N TYR A 547 -14.02 8.72 -14.99
CA TYR A 547 -15.33 9.08 -14.47
C TYR A 547 -15.55 10.56 -14.63
N ASP A 548 -16.75 10.92 -15.06
CA ASP A 548 -17.23 12.30 -15.02
C ASP A 548 -17.30 12.74 -13.55
N SER A 549 -16.62 13.81 -13.20
CA SER A 549 -16.47 14.25 -11.80
C SER A 549 -17.75 14.85 -11.21
N CYS A 550 -18.73 15.22 -12.04
CA CYS A 550 -20.00 15.79 -11.59
C CYS A 550 -21.03 14.71 -11.31
N THR A 551 -21.18 13.75 -12.21
CA THR A 551 -22.20 12.70 -12.15
C THR A 551 -21.65 11.42 -11.55
N GLY A 552 -20.36 11.15 -11.70
CA GLY A 552 -19.75 9.85 -11.44
C GLY A 552 -20.02 8.84 -12.56
N ALA A 553 -20.62 9.22 -13.68
CA ALA A 553 -20.80 8.30 -14.80
C ALA A 553 -19.43 7.88 -15.38
N MET A 554 -19.31 6.61 -15.77
CA MET A 554 -18.12 6.13 -16.47
C MET A 554 -18.09 6.73 -17.88
N GLU A 555 -16.99 7.39 -18.22
CA GLU A 555 -16.74 7.93 -19.56
C GLU A 555 -16.19 6.81 -20.46
N VAL A 556 -16.82 6.63 -21.63
CA VAL A 556 -16.45 5.60 -22.62
C VAL A 556 -15.34 6.09 -23.54
#